data_AF-A0AAE1LG44-F1
#
_entry.id   AF-A0AAE1LG44-F1
#
_cell.length_a   1.000
_cell.length_b   1.000
_cell.length_c   1.000
_cell.angle_alpha   90.00
_cell.angle_beta   90.00
_cell.angle_gamma   90.00
#
_symmetry.space_group_name_H-M   'P 1'
#
loop_
_entity.id
_entity.type
_entity.pdbx_description
1 polymer ?
#
loop_
_entity_poly.entity_id
_entity_poly.type
_entity_poly.pdbx_seq_one_letter_code
_entity_poly.pdbx_strand_id
1 'polypeptide(L)'
;MKRWHEHLPTMRTMKKRMERHLILMNIRNTLLEDDGSREKVFFIAPEKLPESDFQNLFEKLNQDQRYYIMHVADHFEKTPGQHTLHMIDQRLRHLFDENEIFGGISIITVGDFFRLRPVCATALYFPETSNQYAEIFNEKLWNHFKVYILTKIMRQSEVQFQTALNNLARGKLTREDRKLFKSRTFSKMPKKKRLHKAIHLFSRNEDVEEYNNKCLKNIIGEETICHASDVFHGHGSQLAKRQMEYTINKSKTHQTMGLPKSIKLKIGALHMVTYNVDTEDGICNGATGTLKQLNYGINHKGEKKPLRVWIEFDDKSVGKIARKKLKSLIANNKIPNTWTPLDPIALTIKTRKTSSLKVNRKQFPLTLAHALTVHKSQGQSLKQVVVHLGKRRMSREQLYVACK
;
A
#
# COMPACT_ATOMS: atom_id res chain seq x y z
N MET A 1 -26.63 37.47 -16.68
CA MET A 1 -25.50 37.36 -17.62
C MET A 1 -24.41 38.31 -17.14
N LYS A 2 -23.17 37.79 -16.98
CA LYS A 2 -21.91 38.42 -16.51
C LYS A 2 -21.50 38.20 -15.04
N ARG A 3 -20.28 37.63 -14.93
CA ARG A 3 -19.31 37.55 -13.81
C ARG A 3 -19.49 36.48 -12.73
N TRP A 4 -19.20 35.22 -13.08
CA TRP A 4 -18.79 34.16 -12.13
C TRP A 4 -17.72 33.23 -12.75
N HIS A 5 -16.71 33.81 -13.42
CA HIS A 5 -15.69 33.04 -14.16
C HIS A 5 -14.23 33.41 -13.87
N GLU A 6 -13.95 33.99 -12.70
CA GLU A 6 -12.57 34.23 -12.29
C GLU A 6 -12.39 33.81 -10.82
N HIS A 7 -11.44 32.91 -10.60
CA HIS A 7 -10.99 32.33 -9.32
C HIS A 7 -11.54 30.94 -8.92
N LEU A 8 -11.50 29.97 -9.84
CA LEU A 8 -11.30 28.58 -9.44
C LEU A 8 -9.79 28.32 -9.25
N PRO A 9 -9.32 27.94 -8.05
CA PRO A 9 -7.93 27.53 -7.87
C PRO A 9 -7.66 26.28 -8.70
N THR A 10 -6.54 26.27 -9.43
CA THR A 10 -6.10 25.09 -10.19
C THR A 10 -6.02 23.85 -9.30
N MET A 11 -6.31 22.66 -9.83
CA MET A 11 -6.28 21.36 -9.14
C MET A 11 -5.00 21.11 -8.30
N ARG A 12 -3.87 21.73 -8.68
CA ARG A 12 -2.60 21.71 -7.92
C ARG A 12 -2.67 22.48 -6.59
N THR A 13 -3.39 23.59 -6.57
CA THR A 13 -3.59 24.43 -5.38
C THR A 13 -4.62 23.78 -4.43
N MET A 14 -5.60 23.07 -4.98
CA MET A 14 -6.50 22.21 -4.20
C MET A 14 -5.75 21.02 -3.56
N LYS A 15 -4.91 20.30 -4.32
CA LYS A 15 -4.08 19.19 -3.79
C LYS A 15 -3.13 19.64 -2.66
N LYS A 16 -2.43 20.77 -2.84
CA LYS A 16 -1.58 21.38 -1.80
C LYS A 16 -2.34 21.87 -0.56
N ARG A 17 -3.65 22.17 -0.67
CA ARG A 17 -4.52 22.54 0.46
C ARG A 17 -5.08 21.31 1.18
N MET A 18 -5.42 20.25 0.44
CA MET A 18 -5.85 18.96 0.99
C MET A 18 -4.75 18.30 1.84
N GLU A 19 -3.48 18.41 1.43
CA GLU A 19 -2.33 17.90 2.19
C GLU A 19 -2.05 18.63 3.51
N ARG A 20 -2.57 19.86 3.69
CA ARG A 20 -2.35 20.67 4.91
C ARG A 20 -3.43 20.52 5.98
N HIS A 21 -4.64 20.11 5.63
CA HIS A 21 -5.82 20.20 6.51
C HIS A 21 -6.50 18.84 6.76
N LEU A 22 -6.05 17.78 6.09
CA LEU A 22 -6.47 16.41 6.35
C LEU A 22 -5.33 15.67 7.05
N ILE A 23 -5.31 15.66 8.39
CA ILE A 23 -4.38 14.78 9.10
C ILE A 23 -4.97 13.37 9.02
N LEU A 24 -4.63 12.67 7.94
CA LEU A 24 -4.75 11.23 7.89
C LEU A 24 -3.84 10.68 8.99
N MET A 25 -4.42 10.19 10.10
CA MET A 25 -3.72 9.28 10.99
C MET A 25 -3.54 7.95 10.23
N ASN A 26 -2.61 8.00 9.30
CA ASN A 26 -2.04 6.84 8.70
C ASN A 26 -1.06 6.30 9.74
N ILE A 27 -1.32 5.12 10.27
CA ILE A 27 -0.27 4.37 10.97
C ILE A 27 0.69 3.86 9.88
N ARG A 28 1.46 4.82 9.33
CA ARG A 28 2.44 4.83 8.23
C ARG A 28 1.94 4.60 6.80
N ASN A 29 1.83 5.75 6.11
CA ASN A 29 2.22 6.05 4.72
C ASN A 29 1.52 5.31 3.57
N THR A 30 0.38 5.85 3.17
CA THR A 30 -0.14 5.90 1.79
C THR A 30 -1.13 7.07 1.70
N LEU A 31 -0.74 8.15 1.03
CA LEU A 31 -1.62 9.27 0.70
C LEU A 31 -1.92 9.20 -0.80
N LEU A 32 -3.08 8.60 -1.08
CA LEU A 32 -4.05 8.83 -2.15
C LEU A 32 -3.54 9.26 -3.55
N GLU A 33 -3.63 8.33 -4.50
CA GLU A 33 -4.24 8.65 -5.80
C GLU A 33 -5.76 8.56 -5.67
N ASP A 34 -6.42 9.62 -6.13
CA ASP A 34 -7.85 9.67 -6.41
C ASP A 34 -8.10 8.88 -7.70
N ASP A 35 -8.16 7.55 -7.59
CA ASP A 35 -8.92 6.77 -8.57
C ASP A 35 -10.38 6.81 -8.12
N GLY A 36 -11.27 7.20 -9.02
CA GLY A 36 -12.72 7.29 -8.79
C GLY A 36 -13.38 5.93 -8.59
N SER A 37 -12.70 5.01 -7.92
CA SER A 37 -13.26 3.78 -7.42
C SER A 37 -13.59 3.94 -5.94
N ARG A 38 -14.57 3.18 -5.47
CA ARG A 38 -14.51 2.34 -4.27
C ARG A 38 -15.95 2.13 -3.83
N GLU A 39 -16.31 0.89 -3.54
CA GLU A 39 -17.21 0.66 -2.42
C GLU A 39 -16.39 0.96 -1.14
N LYS A 40 -16.64 2.11 -0.53
CA LYS A 40 -16.13 2.54 0.77
C LYS A 40 -17.27 2.37 1.74
N VAL A 41 -17.06 1.66 2.85
CA VAL A 41 -17.96 1.84 3.98
C VAL A 41 -17.48 3.07 4.74
N PHE A 42 -18.30 4.12 4.82
CA PHE A 42 -17.97 5.30 5.62
C PHE A 42 -18.58 5.12 7.01
N PHE A 43 -17.79 5.46 8.01
CA PHE A 43 -18.22 5.48 9.39
C PHE A 43 -18.05 6.90 9.90
N ILE A 44 -19.13 7.58 10.29
CA ILE A 44 -19.09 8.94 10.85
C ILE A 44 -19.48 8.85 12.33
N ALA A 45 -18.61 9.26 13.25
CA ALA A 45 -18.99 9.48 14.65
C ALA A 45 -19.74 10.85 14.78
N PRO A 46 -20.74 10.99 15.67
CA PRO A 46 -21.70 12.12 15.63
C PRO A 46 -21.03 13.38 16.22
N GLU A 47 -21.34 14.62 15.81
CA GLU A 47 -22.65 15.27 16.02
C GLU A 47 -23.03 16.40 15.04
N LYS A 48 -22.26 16.71 13.97
CA LYS A 48 -22.48 17.98 13.21
C LYS A 48 -22.97 17.89 11.76
N LEU A 49 -23.35 16.72 11.26
CA LEU A 49 -23.76 16.57 9.85
C LEU A 49 -25.20 16.07 9.69
N PRO A 50 -26.14 16.95 9.30
CA PRO A 50 -27.47 16.57 8.81
C PRO A 50 -27.38 15.60 7.64
N GLU A 51 -28.34 14.68 7.54
CA GLU A 51 -28.37 13.62 6.51
C GLU A 51 -28.43 14.16 5.08
N SER A 52 -29.02 15.36 4.90
CA SER A 52 -29.08 16.10 3.63
C SER A 52 -27.71 16.61 3.15
N ASP A 53 -26.73 16.76 4.04
CA ASP A 53 -25.42 17.35 3.74
C ASP A 53 -24.39 16.32 3.26
N PHE A 54 -24.72 15.03 3.30
CA PHE A 54 -23.80 13.94 2.92
C PHE A 54 -23.38 14.03 1.44
N GLN A 55 -24.25 14.50 0.55
CA GLN A 55 -23.92 14.67 -0.88
C GLN A 55 -22.85 15.75 -1.11
N ASN A 56 -22.76 16.74 -0.22
CA ASN A 56 -21.79 17.85 -0.28
C ASN A 56 -20.68 17.72 0.77
N LEU A 57 -20.53 16.53 1.37
CA LEU A 57 -19.58 16.25 2.45
C LEU A 57 -18.16 16.69 2.08
N PHE A 58 -17.72 16.45 0.84
CA PHE A 58 -16.37 16.81 0.40
C PHE A 58 -16.12 18.32 0.35
N GLU A 59 -17.15 19.13 0.05
CA GLU A 59 -17.04 20.59 0.01
C GLU A 59 -17.09 21.19 1.43
N LYS A 60 -17.94 20.65 2.31
CA LYS A 60 -18.00 21.05 3.73
C LYS A 60 -16.75 20.63 4.52
N LEU A 61 -16.21 19.42 4.28
CA LEU A 61 -14.94 18.94 4.87
C LEU A 61 -13.75 19.85 4.51
N ASN A 62 -13.79 20.53 3.36
CA ASN A 62 -12.76 21.48 2.93
C ASN A 62 -12.91 22.88 3.59
N GLN A 63 -14.08 23.19 4.15
CA GLN A 63 -14.38 24.49 4.77
C GLN A 63 -14.21 24.48 6.29
N ASP A 64 -14.49 23.35 6.96
CA ASP A 64 -14.43 23.21 8.42
C ASP A 64 -13.18 22.45 8.89
N GLN A 65 -12.46 22.97 9.88
CA GLN A 65 -11.19 22.42 10.38
C GLN A 65 -11.34 21.27 11.40
N ARG A 66 -12.51 20.61 11.49
CA ARG A 66 -12.85 19.67 12.59
C ARG A 66 -12.97 18.18 12.20
N TYR A 67 -12.38 17.78 11.08
CA TYR A 67 -12.58 16.43 10.54
C TYR A 67 -11.28 15.66 10.33
N TYR A 68 -11.26 14.39 10.75
CA TYR A 68 -10.14 13.47 10.52
C TYR A 68 -10.62 12.23 9.76
N ILE A 69 -9.98 11.92 8.63
CA ILE A 69 -10.21 10.67 7.91
C ILE A 69 -9.23 9.62 8.43
N MET A 70 -9.74 8.55 9.02
CA MET A 70 -8.98 7.38 9.42
C MET A 70 -9.18 6.24 8.41
N HIS A 71 -8.12 5.85 7.72
CA HIS A 71 -8.21 4.71 6.80
C HIS A 71 -8.09 3.40 7.57
N VAL A 72 -9.15 2.59 7.59
CA VAL A 72 -9.22 1.33 8.35
C VAL A 72 -8.80 0.12 7.50
N ALA A 73 -8.56 0.31 6.20
CA ALA A 73 -8.17 -0.79 5.32
C ALA A 73 -7.13 -0.39 4.29
N ASP A 74 -5.87 -0.28 4.70
CA ASP A 74 -4.79 -0.59 3.78
C ASP A 74 -3.53 -1.06 4.52
N HIS A 75 -3.00 -2.19 4.07
CA HIS A 75 -1.67 -2.74 4.37
C HIS A 75 -1.43 -3.48 5.72
N PHE A 76 -1.31 -4.79 5.55
CA PHE A 76 -0.40 -5.81 6.12
C PHE A 76 -0.13 -5.91 7.64
N GLU A 77 -0.20 -4.86 8.45
CA GLU A 77 0.21 -4.96 9.86
C GLU A 77 -0.67 -4.20 10.86
N LYS A 78 -1.47 -3.21 10.44
CA LYS A 78 -2.03 -2.24 11.38
C LYS A 78 -3.40 -1.72 10.98
N THR A 79 -4.33 -2.61 10.65
CA THR A 79 -5.73 -2.24 10.84
C THR A 79 -5.91 -1.88 12.31
N PRO A 80 -6.44 -0.69 12.64
CA PRO A 80 -6.72 -0.33 14.02
C PRO A 80 -7.64 -1.41 14.61
N GLY A 81 -7.14 -2.19 15.56
CA GLY A 81 -8.00 -3.01 16.41
C GLY A 81 -8.75 -2.11 17.40
N GLN A 82 -9.66 -2.68 18.17
CA GLN A 82 -10.41 -1.95 19.20
C GLN A 82 -9.48 -1.14 20.13
N HIS A 83 -8.36 -1.74 20.55
CA HIS A 83 -7.34 -1.08 21.37
C HIS A 83 -6.73 0.18 20.70
N THR A 84 -6.42 0.12 19.41
CA THR A 84 -5.83 1.27 18.70
C THR A 84 -6.83 2.42 18.59
N LEU A 85 -8.11 2.11 18.35
CA LEU A 85 -9.16 3.12 18.29
C LEU A 85 -9.33 3.83 19.64
N HIS A 86 -9.31 3.07 20.74
CA HIS A 86 -9.37 3.63 22.08
C HIS A 86 -8.17 4.52 22.42
N MET A 87 -6.96 4.12 22.02
CA MET A 87 -5.78 4.98 22.19
C MET A 87 -5.87 6.29 21.41
N ILE A 88 -6.50 6.28 20.23
CA ILE A 88 -6.72 7.48 19.41
C ILE A 88 -7.71 8.40 20.13
N ASP A 89 -8.85 7.87 20.55
CA ASP A 89 -9.87 8.60 21.32
C ASP A 89 -9.27 9.29 22.55
N GLN A 90 -8.63 8.53 23.44
CA GLN A 90 -7.98 9.08 24.63
C GLN A 90 -6.95 10.17 24.31
N ARG A 91 -6.19 10.01 23.22
CA ARG A 91 -5.20 11.01 22.82
C ARG A 91 -5.82 12.28 22.28
N LEU A 92 -6.92 12.18 21.54
CA LEU A 92 -7.63 13.36 21.06
C LEU A 92 -8.30 14.09 22.22
N ARG A 93 -8.97 13.38 23.13
CA ARG A 93 -9.54 13.99 24.35
C ARG A 93 -8.51 14.80 25.13
N HIS A 94 -7.34 14.22 25.39
CA HIS A 94 -6.24 14.93 26.07
C HIS A 94 -5.65 16.11 25.27
N LEU A 95 -5.61 16.03 23.94
CA LEU A 95 -5.02 17.09 23.11
C LEU A 95 -5.94 18.30 22.97
N PHE A 96 -7.25 18.06 22.94
CA PHE A 96 -8.26 19.11 22.78
C PHE A 96 -8.81 19.59 24.12
N ASP A 97 -8.44 18.94 25.23
CA ASP A 97 -8.99 19.20 26.58
C ASP A 97 -10.51 19.07 26.60
N GLU A 98 -11.03 18.09 25.85
CA GLU A 98 -12.45 17.84 25.66
C GLU A 98 -12.78 16.41 26.06
N ASN A 99 -13.86 16.21 26.82
CA ASN A 99 -14.28 14.88 27.27
C ASN A 99 -15.15 14.14 26.24
N GLU A 100 -15.61 14.83 25.20
CA GLU A 100 -16.37 14.24 24.09
C GLU A 100 -15.58 13.14 23.37
N ILE A 101 -16.29 12.19 22.76
CA ILE A 101 -15.67 11.12 21.97
C ILE A 101 -14.79 11.74 20.86
N PHE A 102 -13.56 11.25 20.75
CA PHE A 102 -12.48 11.77 19.91
C PHE A 102 -12.15 13.26 20.13
N GLY A 103 -12.41 13.79 21.33
CA GLY A 103 -12.16 15.21 21.65
C GLY A 103 -12.99 16.17 20.81
N GLY A 104 -14.25 15.81 20.52
CA GLY A 104 -15.18 16.61 19.71
C GLY A 104 -14.88 16.61 18.20
N ILE A 105 -13.94 15.76 17.76
CA ILE A 105 -13.57 15.62 16.35
C ILE A 105 -14.44 14.56 15.67
N SER A 106 -14.96 14.93 14.51
CA SER A 106 -15.63 13.98 13.62
C SER A 106 -14.61 13.07 12.93
N ILE A 107 -14.64 11.77 13.27
CA ILE A 107 -13.82 10.74 12.64
C ILE A 107 -14.60 10.10 11.49
N ILE A 108 -13.97 10.03 10.31
CA ILE A 108 -14.46 9.27 9.17
C ILE A 108 -13.60 8.03 8.97
N THR A 109 -14.16 6.83 9.13
CA THR A 109 -13.44 5.60 8.79
C THR A 109 -13.83 4.99 7.45
N VAL A 110 -12.85 4.44 6.72
CA VAL A 110 -13.07 3.81 5.41
C VAL A 110 -12.43 2.43 5.33
N GLY A 111 -13.19 1.40 4.94
CA GLY A 111 -12.66 0.05 4.73
C GLY A 111 -13.57 -0.93 3.99
N ASP A 112 -13.07 -2.16 3.79
CA ASP A 112 -13.77 -3.31 3.20
C ASP A 112 -13.54 -4.55 4.07
N PHE A 113 -14.55 -4.93 4.85
CA PHE A 113 -14.47 -6.00 5.85
C PHE A 113 -14.57 -7.42 5.28
N PHE A 114 -14.86 -7.56 4.00
CA PHE A 114 -14.80 -8.87 3.32
C PHE A 114 -13.39 -9.25 2.89
N ARG A 115 -12.43 -8.32 3.02
CA ARG A 115 -11.00 -8.58 2.75
C ARG A 115 -10.34 -9.34 3.90
N LEU A 116 -9.03 -9.52 3.78
CA LEU A 116 -8.23 -10.21 4.77
C LEU A 116 -8.29 -9.47 6.11
N ARG A 117 -8.46 -10.26 7.17
CA ARG A 117 -8.47 -9.79 8.55
C ARG A 117 -7.09 -9.22 8.96
N PRO A 118 -7.06 -8.37 10.00
CA PRO A 118 -5.80 -7.94 10.58
C PRO A 118 -4.96 -9.15 11.02
N VAL A 119 -3.67 -9.15 10.72
CA VAL A 119 -2.75 -10.19 11.18
C VAL A 119 -2.41 -9.88 12.65
N CYS A 120 -2.69 -10.83 13.55
CA CYS A 120 -2.41 -10.71 14.99
C CYS A 120 -3.13 -9.57 15.74
N ALA A 121 -4.31 -9.12 15.28
CA ALA A 121 -5.14 -8.16 16.01
C ALA A 121 -6.64 -8.53 15.99
N THR A 122 -7.37 -8.18 17.05
CA THR A 122 -8.83 -8.31 17.13
C THR A 122 -9.48 -7.27 16.21
N ALA A 123 -10.27 -7.71 15.22
CA ALA A 123 -10.93 -6.78 14.31
C ALA A 123 -12.04 -6.00 15.04
N LEU A 124 -12.27 -4.76 14.60
CA LEU A 124 -13.18 -3.80 15.25
C LEU A 124 -14.60 -4.35 15.49
N TYR A 125 -15.05 -5.23 14.60
CA TYR A 125 -16.39 -5.81 14.55
C TYR A 125 -16.51 -7.18 15.24
N PHE A 126 -15.46 -7.70 15.90
CA PHE A 126 -15.59 -8.95 16.66
C PHE A 126 -16.35 -8.70 17.98
N PRO A 127 -17.27 -9.60 18.37
CA PRO A 127 -17.80 -9.63 19.73
C PRO A 127 -16.65 -9.93 20.70
N GLU A 128 -16.68 -9.33 21.89
CA GLU A 128 -15.63 -9.55 22.89
C GLU A 128 -15.53 -11.04 23.26
N THR A 129 -14.31 -11.48 23.55
CA THR A 129 -14.10 -12.67 24.37
C THR A 129 -14.89 -12.51 25.67
N SER A 130 -15.56 -13.58 26.10
CA SER A 130 -16.44 -13.69 27.28
C SER A 130 -15.75 -13.39 28.61
N ASN A 131 -15.18 -12.21 28.77
CA ASN A 131 -14.63 -11.72 30.01
C ASN A 131 -15.65 -10.75 30.61
N GLN A 132 -16.32 -11.19 31.65
CA GLN A 132 -17.33 -10.44 32.43
C GLN A 132 -16.88 -9.05 32.90
N TYR A 133 -15.57 -8.78 32.95
CA TYR A 133 -15.03 -7.47 33.33
C TYR A 133 -14.89 -6.50 32.14
N ALA A 134 -15.01 -6.96 30.90
CA ALA A 134 -14.83 -6.10 29.72
C ALA A 134 -15.97 -5.10 29.52
N GLU A 135 -17.20 -5.47 29.92
CA GLU A 135 -18.38 -4.58 29.87
C GLU A 135 -18.25 -3.33 30.76
N ILE A 136 -17.41 -3.38 31.80
CA ILE A 136 -17.22 -2.29 32.76
C ILE A 136 -16.24 -1.23 32.22
N PHE A 137 -15.30 -1.61 31.37
CA PHE A 137 -14.19 -0.74 30.95
C PHE A 137 -14.19 -0.36 29.46
N ASN A 138 -15.01 -1.00 28.62
CA ASN A 138 -15.06 -0.75 27.18
C ASN A 138 -16.41 -0.19 26.73
N GLU A 139 -16.58 1.13 26.78
CA GLU A 139 -17.53 1.76 25.86
C GLU A 139 -17.06 1.45 24.43
N LYS A 140 -17.89 0.76 23.64
CA LYS A 140 -17.55 0.36 22.28
C LYS A 140 -17.59 1.59 21.38
N LEU A 141 -16.46 2.30 21.28
CA LEU A 141 -16.28 3.44 20.37
C LEU A 141 -16.78 3.17 18.94
N TRP A 142 -16.65 1.92 18.47
CA TRP A 142 -17.14 1.51 17.16
C TRP A 142 -18.66 1.66 16.99
N ASN A 143 -19.43 1.49 18.06
CA ASN A 143 -20.89 1.61 18.04
C ASN A 143 -21.37 3.04 17.81
N HIS A 144 -20.53 4.05 18.05
CA HIS A 144 -20.88 5.45 17.83
C HIS A 144 -20.80 5.85 16.36
N PHE A 145 -20.25 5.00 15.49
CA PHE A 145 -20.15 5.33 14.08
C PHE A 145 -21.45 4.99 13.32
N LYS A 146 -21.98 5.98 12.59
CA LYS A 146 -23.00 5.76 11.56
C LYS A 146 -22.40 5.13 10.31
N VAL A 147 -22.98 4.02 9.86
CA VAL A 147 -22.47 3.21 8.74
C VAL A 147 -23.13 3.61 7.42
N TYR A 148 -22.32 3.87 6.40
CA TYR A 148 -22.78 4.09 5.03
C TYR A 148 -22.11 3.10 4.08
N ILE A 149 -22.89 2.43 3.23
CA ILE A 149 -22.39 1.42 2.29
C ILE A 149 -22.43 1.99 0.87
N LEU A 150 -21.28 2.12 0.22
CA LEU A 150 -21.24 2.39 -1.21
C LEU A 150 -21.59 1.14 -2.02
N THR A 151 -22.40 1.31 -3.08
CA THR A 151 -23.00 0.21 -3.86
C THR A 151 -22.53 0.13 -5.31
N LYS A 152 -21.82 1.16 -5.81
CA LYS A 152 -21.35 1.22 -7.20
C LYS A 152 -19.91 0.73 -7.32
N ILE A 153 -19.72 -0.36 -8.06
CA ILE A 153 -18.39 -0.91 -8.38
C ILE A 153 -17.85 -0.25 -9.64
N MET A 154 -16.67 0.36 -9.52
CA MET A 154 -16.02 1.12 -10.61
C MET A 154 -14.76 0.42 -11.17
N ARG A 155 -14.24 -0.60 -10.47
CA ARG A 155 -12.96 -1.24 -10.81
C ARG A 155 -13.10 -2.27 -11.92
N GLN A 156 -14.05 -3.19 -11.78
CA GLN A 156 -14.37 -4.18 -12.80
C GLN A 156 -15.43 -3.59 -13.72
N SER A 157 -15.29 -3.70 -15.03
CA SER A 157 -16.33 -3.27 -15.98
C SER A 157 -17.43 -4.31 -16.20
N GLU A 158 -17.13 -5.59 -15.97
CA GLU A 158 -18.05 -6.70 -16.25
C GLU A 158 -19.04 -6.93 -15.09
N VAL A 159 -20.30 -6.60 -15.29
CA VAL A 159 -21.38 -6.72 -14.29
C VAL A 159 -21.51 -8.16 -13.74
N GLN A 160 -21.47 -9.17 -14.61
CA GLN A 160 -21.55 -10.58 -14.17
C GLN A 160 -20.39 -10.95 -13.23
N PHE A 161 -19.20 -10.42 -13.47
CA PHE A 161 -18.04 -10.66 -12.62
C PHE A 161 -18.13 -9.90 -11.30
N GLN A 162 -18.65 -8.67 -11.31
CA GLN A 162 -18.94 -7.92 -10.10
C GLN A 162 -19.90 -8.68 -9.17
N THR A 163 -21.01 -9.20 -9.72
CA THR A 163 -21.99 -9.99 -8.97
C THR A 163 -21.36 -11.25 -8.38
N ALA A 164 -20.60 -12.00 -9.19
CA ALA A 164 -19.92 -13.20 -8.74
C ALA A 164 -18.87 -12.92 -7.63
N LEU A 165 -18.12 -11.82 -7.72
CA LEU A 165 -17.19 -11.38 -6.68
C LEU A 165 -17.92 -10.99 -5.38
N ASN A 166 -19.05 -10.30 -5.50
CA ASN A 166 -19.88 -9.93 -4.36
C ASN A 166 -20.47 -11.14 -3.64
N ASN A 167 -20.86 -12.16 -4.39
CA ASN A 167 -21.32 -13.44 -3.85
C ASN A 167 -20.18 -14.25 -3.24
N LEU A 168 -18.99 -14.21 -3.86
CA LEU A 168 -17.76 -14.81 -3.30
C LEU A 168 -17.44 -14.18 -1.93
N ALA A 169 -17.45 -12.85 -1.84
CA ALA A 169 -17.20 -12.11 -0.60
C ALA A 169 -18.15 -12.55 0.54
N ARG A 170 -19.45 -12.66 0.22
CA ARG A 170 -20.50 -13.06 1.17
C ARG A 170 -20.55 -14.56 1.44
N GLY A 171 -19.83 -15.38 0.67
CA GLY A 171 -19.90 -16.85 0.75
C GLY A 171 -21.20 -17.44 0.19
N LYS A 172 -21.90 -16.72 -0.69
CA LYS A 172 -23.19 -17.10 -1.29
C LYS A 172 -23.08 -17.36 -2.80
N LEU A 173 -22.06 -18.09 -3.23
CA LEU A 173 -21.82 -18.38 -4.66
C LEU A 173 -22.95 -19.21 -5.28
N THR A 174 -23.55 -18.68 -6.34
CA THR A 174 -24.55 -19.35 -7.19
C THR A 174 -23.90 -20.39 -8.13
N ARG A 175 -24.71 -21.14 -8.89
CA ARG A 175 -24.20 -22.09 -9.89
C ARG A 175 -23.52 -21.35 -11.04
N GLU A 176 -24.08 -20.21 -11.43
CA GLU A 176 -23.62 -19.32 -12.49
C GLU A 176 -22.26 -18.70 -12.11
N ASP A 177 -22.12 -18.23 -10.86
CA ASP A 177 -20.85 -17.69 -10.35
C ASP A 177 -19.74 -18.75 -10.41
N ARG A 178 -20.03 -19.97 -9.97
CA ARG A 178 -19.07 -21.08 -10.02
C ARG A 178 -18.67 -21.41 -11.45
N LYS A 179 -19.61 -21.39 -12.40
CA LYS A 179 -19.34 -21.60 -13.82
C LYS A 179 -18.43 -20.50 -14.36
N LEU A 180 -18.67 -19.24 -13.99
CA LEU A 180 -17.84 -18.10 -14.37
C LEU A 180 -16.40 -18.20 -13.82
N PHE A 181 -16.22 -18.52 -12.54
CA PHE A 181 -14.87 -18.71 -11.99
C PHE A 181 -14.17 -19.91 -12.65
N LYS A 182 -14.86 -21.04 -12.82
CA LYS A 182 -14.32 -22.23 -13.49
C LYS A 182 -13.93 -21.98 -14.93
N SER A 183 -14.68 -21.17 -15.68
CA SER A 183 -14.34 -20.84 -17.07
C SER A 183 -13.04 -20.03 -17.20
N ARG A 184 -12.54 -19.48 -16.10
CA ARG A 184 -11.27 -18.74 -16.00
C ARG A 184 -10.14 -19.55 -15.35
N THR A 185 -10.43 -20.78 -14.91
CA THR A 185 -9.42 -21.70 -14.39
C THR A 185 -8.79 -22.51 -15.51
N PHE A 186 -7.48 -22.76 -15.39
CA PHE A 186 -6.73 -23.57 -16.35
C PHE A 186 -5.71 -24.42 -15.60
N SER A 187 -5.50 -25.65 -16.06
CA SER A 187 -4.50 -26.57 -15.50
C SER A 187 -3.08 -26.27 -15.97
N LYS A 188 -2.95 -25.75 -17.21
CA LYS A 188 -1.69 -25.28 -17.79
C LYS A 188 -1.87 -23.84 -18.26
N MET A 189 -0.85 -23.02 -18.04
CA MET A 189 -0.86 -21.62 -18.46
C MET A 189 -1.12 -21.52 -19.98
N PRO A 190 -2.15 -20.78 -20.42
CA PRO A 190 -2.37 -20.57 -21.84
C PRO A 190 -1.18 -19.83 -22.44
N LYS A 191 -0.75 -20.19 -23.65
CA LYS A 191 0.35 -19.54 -24.40
C LYS A 191 0.04 -18.08 -24.84
N LYS A 192 -0.96 -17.43 -24.24
CA LYS A 192 -1.38 -16.07 -24.58
C LYS A 192 -0.31 -15.10 -24.09
N LYS A 193 0.35 -14.39 -25.01
CA LYS A 193 1.40 -13.38 -24.73
C LYS A 193 1.05 -12.41 -23.60
N ARG A 194 -0.21 -12.00 -23.48
CA ARG A 194 -0.69 -11.10 -22.41
C ARG A 194 -0.51 -11.69 -21.00
N LEU A 195 -0.73 -12.98 -20.82
CA LEU A 195 -0.64 -13.63 -19.50
C LEU A 195 0.81 -13.77 -19.01
N HIS A 196 1.80 -13.75 -19.91
CA HIS A 196 3.21 -13.79 -19.54
C HIS A 196 3.71 -12.49 -18.89
N LYS A 197 2.97 -11.38 -19.03
CA LYS A 197 3.23 -10.11 -18.35
C LYS A 197 2.37 -9.90 -17.10
N ALA A 198 1.43 -10.82 -16.84
CA ALA A 198 0.55 -10.71 -15.69
C ALA A 198 1.34 -10.97 -14.40
N ILE A 199 0.95 -10.31 -13.32
CA ILE A 199 1.50 -10.57 -12.00
C ILE A 199 0.87 -11.86 -11.45
N HIS A 200 1.70 -12.74 -10.91
CA HIS A 200 1.24 -13.99 -10.32
C HIS A 200 1.00 -13.83 -8.81
N LEU A 201 -0.21 -14.12 -8.37
CA LEU A 201 -0.59 -14.03 -6.96
C LEU A 201 -0.54 -15.39 -6.29
N PHE A 202 0.18 -15.45 -5.17
CA PHE A 202 0.33 -16.65 -4.34
C PHE A 202 -0.10 -16.38 -2.89
N SER A 203 -0.38 -17.44 -2.15
CA SER A 203 -0.73 -17.32 -0.73
C SER A 203 0.49 -17.13 0.19
N ARG A 204 1.63 -17.76 -0.15
CA ARG A 204 2.84 -17.79 0.69
C ARG A 204 3.99 -17.00 0.07
N ASN A 205 4.85 -16.44 0.94
CA ASN A 205 6.05 -15.74 0.49
C ASN A 205 7.08 -16.69 -0.17
N GLU A 206 7.14 -17.95 0.27
CA GLU A 206 8.05 -18.96 -0.29
C GLU A 206 7.72 -19.23 -1.77
N ASP A 207 6.45 -19.48 -2.08
CA ASP A 207 5.99 -19.67 -3.47
C ASP A 207 6.27 -18.44 -4.35
N VAL A 208 6.12 -17.23 -3.78
CA VAL A 208 6.45 -15.97 -4.46
C VAL A 208 7.94 -15.89 -4.78
N GLU A 209 8.79 -16.23 -3.82
CA GLU A 209 10.23 -16.19 -3.98
C GLU A 209 10.70 -17.23 -5.00
N GLU A 210 10.19 -18.46 -4.93
CA GLU A 210 10.46 -19.52 -5.90
C GLU A 210 10.09 -19.07 -7.32
N TYR A 211 8.87 -18.54 -7.50
CA TYR A 211 8.40 -18.11 -8.82
C TYR A 211 9.20 -16.91 -9.37
N ASN A 212 9.48 -15.91 -8.52
CA ASN A 212 10.30 -14.76 -8.91
C ASN A 212 11.71 -15.19 -9.33
N ASN A 213 12.35 -16.08 -8.56
CA ASN A 213 13.66 -16.62 -8.90
C ASN A 213 13.64 -17.43 -10.20
N LYS A 214 12.59 -18.22 -10.42
CA LYS A 214 12.40 -18.96 -11.69
C LYS A 214 12.27 -18.01 -12.88
N CYS A 215 11.47 -16.94 -12.75
CA CYS A 215 11.35 -15.93 -13.80
C CYS A 215 12.69 -15.26 -14.09
N LEU A 216 13.44 -14.91 -13.04
CA LEU A 216 14.74 -14.26 -13.17
C LEU A 216 15.78 -15.12 -13.90
N LYS A 217 15.79 -16.43 -13.63
CA LYS A 217 16.64 -17.40 -14.33
C LYS A 217 16.32 -17.48 -15.83
N ASN A 218 15.05 -17.33 -16.21
CA ASN A 218 14.61 -17.41 -17.60
C ASN A 218 14.84 -16.12 -18.41
N ILE A 219 15.16 -15.01 -17.74
CA ILE A 219 15.50 -13.75 -18.42
C ILE A 219 16.94 -13.86 -18.92
N ILE A 220 17.21 -13.43 -20.16
CA ILE A 220 18.56 -13.39 -20.72
C ILE A 220 19.28 -12.14 -20.18
N GLY A 221 20.55 -12.29 -19.79
CA GLY A 221 21.40 -11.19 -19.32
C GLY A 221 22.05 -11.45 -17.96
N GLU A 222 22.89 -10.51 -17.54
CA GLU A 222 23.62 -10.56 -16.27
C GLU A 222 22.70 -10.22 -15.09
N GLU A 223 22.76 -11.02 -14.02
CA GLU A 223 22.11 -10.71 -12.75
C GLU A 223 23.08 -9.91 -11.87
N THR A 224 22.65 -8.75 -11.39
CA THR A 224 23.38 -7.94 -10.42
C THR A 224 22.69 -8.01 -9.06
N ILE A 225 23.43 -8.41 -8.02
CA ILE A 225 22.93 -8.37 -6.65
C ILE A 225 23.38 -7.06 -5.99
N CYS A 226 22.42 -6.20 -5.66
CA CYS A 226 22.67 -4.92 -4.98
C CYS A 226 22.45 -5.05 -3.47
N HIS A 227 23.52 -4.96 -2.68
CA HIS A 227 23.45 -4.98 -1.22
C HIS A 227 23.20 -3.58 -0.64
N ALA A 228 22.38 -3.54 0.41
CA ALA A 228 22.10 -2.32 1.16
C ALA A 228 23.36 -1.82 1.86
N SER A 229 23.44 -0.50 2.05
CA SER A 229 24.49 0.13 2.85
C SER A 229 23.90 0.59 4.17
N ASP A 230 24.30 -0.05 5.27
CA ASP A 230 23.81 0.26 6.62
C ASP A 230 24.87 1.04 7.40
N VAL A 231 24.47 2.17 7.97
CA VAL A 231 25.33 3.01 8.82
C VAL A 231 24.68 3.14 10.20
N PHE A 232 25.39 2.66 11.23
CA PHE A 232 24.93 2.64 12.62
C PHE A 232 25.30 3.96 13.31
N HIS A 233 24.33 4.63 13.92
CA HIS A 233 24.49 5.90 14.60
C HIS A 233 23.97 5.83 16.04
N GLY A 234 24.55 6.63 16.94
CA GLY A 234 24.11 6.79 18.33
C GLY A 234 25.00 6.08 19.36
N HIS A 235 24.80 6.43 20.63
CA HIS A 235 25.51 5.84 21.76
C HIS A 235 24.96 4.45 22.10
N GLY A 236 25.85 3.50 22.30
CA GLY A 236 25.53 2.12 22.67
C GLY A 236 26.80 1.28 22.74
N SER A 237 26.80 0.24 23.57
CA SER A 237 27.94 -0.68 23.70
C SER A 237 28.22 -1.39 22.38
N GLN A 238 29.46 -1.85 22.20
CA GLN A 238 29.85 -2.60 21.00
C GLN A 238 29.00 -3.87 20.82
N LEU A 239 28.61 -4.51 21.92
CA LEU A 239 27.69 -5.64 21.92
C LEU A 239 26.30 -5.25 21.39
N ALA A 240 25.76 -4.10 21.81
CA ALA A 240 24.48 -3.61 21.33
C ALA A 240 24.50 -3.31 19.83
N LYS A 241 25.61 -2.76 19.31
CA LYS A 241 25.82 -2.56 17.86
C LYS A 241 25.81 -3.88 17.10
N ARG A 242 26.57 -4.89 17.55
CA ARG A 242 26.60 -6.23 16.93
C ARG A 242 25.24 -6.93 16.96
N GLN A 243 24.52 -6.85 18.08
CA GLN A 243 23.17 -7.40 18.20
C GLN A 243 22.18 -6.71 17.25
N MET A 244 22.30 -5.38 17.10
CA MET A 244 21.48 -4.63 16.16
C MET A 244 21.77 -5.02 14.71
N GLU A 245 23.05 -5.13 14.36
CA GLU A 245 23.48 -5.60 13.04
C GLU A 245 22.93 -6.99 12.72
N TYR A 246 23.04 -7.93 13.66
CA TYR A 246 22.46 -9.26 13.53
C TYR A 246 20.94 -9.21 13.32
N THR A 247 20.23 -8.40 14.11
CA THR A 247 18.77 -8.24 14.03
C THR A 247 18.35 -7.67 12.67
N ILE A 248 18.98 -6.60 12.23
CA ILE A 248 18.70 -5.93 10.95
C ILE A 248 19.05 -6.83 9.76
N ASN A 249 20.08 -7.66 9.89
CA ASN A 249 20.46 -8.63 8.87
C ASN A 249 19.46 -9.79 8.72
N LYS A 250 18.72 -10.12 9.77
CA LYS A 250 17.64 -11.14 9.76
C LYS A 250 16.24 -10.55 9.54
N SER A 251 16.13 -9.22 9.57
CA SER A 251 14.85 -8.54 9.45
C SER A 251 14.27 -8.69 8.04
N LYS A 252 12.95 -8.87 7.97
CA LYS A 252 12.21 -8.89 6.70
C LYS A 252 12.04 -7.46 6.17
N THR A 253 11.83 -7.32 4.86
CA THR A 253 11.72 -6.01 4.18
C THR A 253 10.71 -5.04 4.79
N HIS A 254 9.57 -5.54 5.30
CA HIS A 254 8.56 -4.69 5.95
C HIS A 254 9.06 -4.11 7.29
N GLN A 255 9.91 -4.85 8.01
CA GLN A 255 10.52 -4.44 9.28
C GLN A 255 11.62 -3.38 9.06
N THR A 256 12.08 -3.23 7.81
CA THR A 256 13.15 -2.32 7.41
C THR A 256 12.61 -1.18 6.53
N MET A 257 11.39 -0.72 6.81
CA MET A 257 10.75 0.41 6.12
C MET A 257 10.59 0.20 4.61
N GLY A 258 10.43 -1.05 4.17
CA GLY A 258 10.34 -1.38 2.74
C GLY A 258 11.69 -1.50 2.04
N LEU A 259 12.83 -1.30 2.72
CA LEU A 259 14.16 -1.41 2.12
C LEU A 259 14.78 -2.79 2.37
N PRO A 260 14.87 -3.66 1.34
CA PRO A 260 15.41 -5.00 1.49
C PRO A 260 16.93 -4.98 1.73
N LYS A 261 17.47 -6.06 2.31
CA LYS A 261 18.91 -6.21 2.52
C LYS A 261 19.67 -6.35 1.20
N SER A 262 19.14 -7.14 0.28
CA SER A 262 19.68 -7.31 -1.07
C SER A 262 18.54 -7.30 -2.08
N ILE A 263 18.83 -6.81 -3.28
CA ILE A 263 17.90 -6.80 -4.41
C ILE A 263 18.61 -7.44 -5.59
N LYS A 264 17.92 -8.37 -6.25
CA LYS A 264 18.37 -8.94 -7.51
C LYS A 264 17.86 -8.08 -8.64
N LEU A 265 18.77 -7.47 -9.39
CA LEU A 265 18.50 -6.58 -10.51
C LEU A 265 18.92 -7.26 -11.80
N LYS A 266 17.99 -7.38 -12.74
CA LYS A 266 18.23 -7.94 -14.07
C LYS A 266 17.39 -7.21 -15.09
N ILE A 267 18.00 -6.75 -16.18
CA ILE A 267 17.29 -6.03 -17.24
C ILE A 267 16.19 -6.95 -17.80
N GLY A 268 14.98 -6.43 -17.93
CA GLY A 268 13.79 -7.17 -18.33
C GLY A 268 12.96 -7.75 -17.17
N ALA A 269 13.47 -7.74 -15.94
CA ALA A 269 12.72 -8.24 -14.78
C ALA A 269 11.71 -7.19 -14.27
N LEU A 270 10.55 -7.68 -13.84
CA LEU A 270 9.49 -6.87 -13.27
C LEU A 270 9.79 -6.57 -11.80
N HIS A 271 9.71 -5.30 -11.44
CA HIS A 271 9.94 -4.81 -10.08
C HIS A 271 8.75 -3.98 -9.61
N MET A 272 8.55 -3.96 -8.29
CA MET A 272 7.55 -3.16 -7.61
C MET A 272 8.26 -2.22 -6.63
N VAL A 273 7.82 -0.97 -6.58
CA VAL A 273 8.24 0.01 -5.59
C VAL A 273 7.69 -0.38 -4.22
N THR A 274 8.54 -0.35 -3.20
CA THR A 274 8.22 -0.80 -1.83
C THR A 274 8.10 0.35 -0.83
N TYR A 275 8.33 1.59 -1.27
CA TYR A 275 8.29 2.78 -0.43
C TYR A 275 7.72 3.97 -1.20
N ASN A 276 7.05 4.88 -0.49
CA ASN A 276 6.54 6.11 -1.08
C ASN A 276 7.68 7.11 -1.28
N VAL A 277 8.28 7.10 -2.48
CA VAL A 277 9.39 7.98 -2.85
C VAL A 277 8.87 9.36 -3.23
N ASP A 278 7.88 9.40 -4.12
CA ASP A 278 7.23 10.63 -4.58
C ASP A 278 5.78 10.29 -4.93
N THR A 279 4.87 10.51 -3.98
CA THR A 279 3.44 10.23 -4.15
C THR A 279 2.77 11.19 -5.12
N GLU A 280 3.31 12.41 -5.29
CA GLU A 280 2.78 13.34 -6.28
C GLU A 280 3.08 12.88 -7.71
N ASP A 281 4.23 12.23 -7.92
CA ASP A 281 4.67 11.67 -9.20
C ASP A 281 4.31 10.19 -9.39
N GLY A 282 3.47 9.62 -8.52
CA GLY A 282 3.02 8.23 -8.59
C GLY A 282 4.10 7.18 -8.28
N ILE A 283 5.30 7.59 -7.84
CA ILE A 283 6.38 6.68 -7.41
C ILE A 283 6.10 6.27 -5.96
N CYS A 284 5.03 5.49 -5.78
CA CYS A 284 4.54 5.03 -4.50
C CYS A 284 4.68 3.51 -4.34
N ASN A 285 4.53 3.04 -3.10
CA ASN A 285 4.46 1.62 -2.81
C ASN A 285 3.37 0.95 -3.66
N GLY A 286 3.71 -0.14 -4.34
CA GLY A 286 2.83 -0.85 -5.25
C GLY A 286 3.00 -0.49 -6.73
N ALA A 287 3.69 0.60 -7.08
CA ALA A 287 3.94 0.92 -8.48
C ALA A 287 4.84 -0.14 -9.13
N THR A 288 4.38 -0.75 -10.23
CA THR A 288 5.10 -1.83 -10.93
C THR A 288 5.65 -1.39 -12.28
N GLY A 289 6.82 -1.92 -12.62
CA GLY A 289 7.46 -1.64 -13.89
C GLY A 289 8.61 -2.56 -14.21
N THR A 290 9.00 -2.57 -15.47
CA THR A 290 10.10 -3.41 -15.98
C THR A 290 11.41 -2.67 -15.88
N LEU A 291 12.44 -3.30 -15.29
CA LEU A 291 13.80 -2.76 -15.27
C LEU A 291 14.39 -2.74 -16.69
N LYS A 292 14.89 -1.59 -17.14
CA LYS A 292 15.39 -1.40 -18.50
C LYS A 292 16.89 -1.16 -18.57
N GLN A 293 17.45 -0.48 -17.58
CA GLN A 293 18.86 -0.14 -17.55
C GLN A 293 19.36 0.08 -16.13
N LEU A 294 20.65 -0.20 -15.92
CA LEU A 294 21.40 0.08 -14.70
C LEU A 294 22.54 1.04 -15.02
N ASN A 295 22.69 2.10 -14.23
CA ASN A 295 23.93 2.87 -14.19
C ASN A 295 24.72 2.47 -12.96
N TYR A 296 25.99 2.19 -13.17
CA TYR A 296 26.92 1.84 -12.10
C TYR A 296 27.81 3.03 -11.78
N GLY A 297 28.25 3.07 -10.54
CA GLY A 297 29.39 3.87 -10.11
C GLY A 297 30.34 3.01 -9.29
N ILE A 298 31.39 3.64 -8.82
CA ILE A 298 32.42 3.03 -7.99
C ILE A 298 32.21 3.52 -6.56
N ASN A 299 32.14 2.61 -5.59
CA ASN A 299 32.07 3.00 -4.18
C ASN A 299 33.45 3.36 -3.63
N HIS A 300 33.53 3.83 -2.38
CA HIS A 300 34.82 4.17 -1.74
C HIS A 300 35.81 3.00 -1.62
N LYS A 301 35.36 1.76 -1.83
CA LYS A 301 36.18 0.54 -1.81
C LYS A 301 36.60 0.08 -3.21
N GLY A 302 36.31 0.87 -4.26
CA GLY A 302 36.60 0.48 -5.65
C GLY A 302 35.60 -0.51 -6.26
N GLU A 303 34.53 -0.89 -5.55
CA GLU A 303 33.57 -1.88 -6.03
C GLU A 303 32.50 -1.22 -6.92
N LYS A 304 32.20 -1.88 -8.03
CA LYS A 304 31.12 -1.49 -8.96
C LYS A 304 29.76 -1.69 -8.28
N LYS A 305 29.01 -0.60 -8.09
CA LYS A 305 27.69 -0.62 -7.45
C LYS A 305 26.64 0.11 -8.30
N PRO A 306 25.41 -0.42 -8.43
CA PRO A 306 24.33 0.31 -9.09
C PRO A 306 24.02 1.61 -8.34
N LEU A 307 24.05 2.74 -9.05
CA LEU A 307 23.70 4.07 -8.54
C LEU A 307 22.30 4.49 -8.93
N ARG A 308 21.83 4.04 -10.09
CA ARG A 308 20.51 4.36 -10.63
C ARG A 308 19.96 3.19 -11.41
N VAL A 309 18.66 3.01 -11.30
CA VAL A 309 17.91 2.09 -12.15
C VAL A 309 16.92 2.87 -13.00
N TRP A 310 16.66 2.38 -14.20
CA TRP A 310 15.67 2.93 -15.11
C TRP A 310 14.53 1.94 -15.25
N ILE A 311 13.33 2.34 -14.81
CA ILE A 311 12.14 1.49 -14.84
C ILE A 311 11.12 2.06 -15.82
N GLU A 312 10.63 1.22 -16.72
CA GLU A 312 9.44 1.51 -17.49
C GLU A 312 8.22 1.03 -16.71
N PHE A 313 7.50 1.97 -16.09
CA PHE A 313 6.29 1.69 -15.31
C PHE A 313 5.11 1.32 -16.22
N ASP A 314 4.23 0.46 -15.73
CA ASP A 314 3.03 0.03 -16.45
C ASP A 314 2.03 1.18 -16.65
N ASP A 315 1.99 2.11 -15.68
CA ASP A 315 1.34 3.40 -15.84
C ASP A 315 2.35 4.46 -16.29
N LYS A 316 2.08 5.05 -17.45
CA LYS A 316 2.88 6.13 -18.07
C LYS A 316 2.81 7.43 -17.27
N SER A 317 1.82 7.58 -16.39
CA SER A 317 1.67 8.73 -15.48
C SER A 317 2.80 8.78 -14.44
N VAL A 318 3.26 7.60 -13.99
CA VAL A 318 4.26 7.46 -12.93
C VAL A 318 5.62 7.95 -13.38
N GLY A 319 6.25 8.82 -12.60
CA GLY A 319 7.62 9.29 -12.81
C GLY A 319 7.76 10.45 -13.81
N LYS A 320 6.68 11.12 -14.20
CA LYS A 320 6.71 12.24 -15.17
C LYS A 320 7.59 13.40 -14.67
N ILE A 321 7.48 13.76 -13.40
CA ILE A 321 8.26 14.82 -12.78
C ILE A 321 9.72 14.40 -12.70
N ALA A 322 10.01 13.17 -12.27
CA ALA A 322 11.36 12.61 -12.23
C ALA A 322 12.05 12.63 -13.61
N ARG A 323 11.33 12.22 -14.67
CA ARG A 323 11.83 12.28 -16.05
C ARG A 323 12.08 13.72 -16.50
N LYS A 324 11.19 14.65 -16.16
CA LYS A 324 11.37 16.07 -16.49
C LYS A 324 12.59 16.68 -15.81
N LYS A 325 12.84 16.36 -14.53
CA LYS A 325 14.01 16.81 -13.76
C LYS A 325 15.34 16.38 -14.40
N LEU A 326 15.37 15.21 -15.05
CA LEU A 326 16.56 14.64 -15.67
C LEU A 326 16.55 14.72 -17.20
N LYS A 327 15.77 15.64 -17.80
CA LYS A 327 15.59 15.76 -19.25
C LYS A 327 16.91 15.84 -20.02
N SER A 328 17.87 16.65 -19.56
CA SER A 328 19.17 16.80 -20.23
C SER A 328 19.98 15.50 -20.21
N LEU A 329 19.99 14.79 -19.08
CA LEU A 329 20.67 13.50 -18.95
C LEU A 329 20.02 12.43 -19.85
N ILE A 330 18.69 12.41 -19.91
CA ILE A 330 17.93 11.50 -20.77
C ILE A 330 18.27 11.75 -22.25
N ALA A 331 18.29 13.02 -22.68
CA ALA A 331 18.63 13.40 -24.04
C ALA A 331 20.08 13.03 -24.40
N ASN A 332 21.05 13.40 -23.55
CA ASN A 332 22.46 13.18 -23.81
C ASN A 332 22.82 11.68 -23.90
N ASN A 333 22.16 10.84 -23.10
CA ASN A 333 22.42 9.40 -23.07
C ASN A 333 21.45 8.60 -23.97
N LYS A 334 20.65 9.26 -24.80
CA LYS A 334 19.64 8.63 -25.69
C LYS A 334 18.71 7.66 -24.97
N ILE A 335 18.35 7.98 -23.72
CA ILE A 335 17.45 7.17 -22.90
C ILE A 335 16.01 7.44 -23.34
N PRO A 336 15.15 6.41 -23.51
CA PRO A 336 13.74 6.63 -23.81
C PRO A 336 13.04 7.47 -22.74
N ASN A 337 12.21 8.43 -23.17
CA ASN A 337 11.45 9.32 -22.28
C ASN A 337 10.32 8.62 -21.50
N THR A 338 10.16 7.30 -21.67
CA THR A 338 9.24 6.46 -20.90
C THR A 338 9.93 5.83 -19.69
N TRP A 339 11.26 5.89 -19.60
CA TRP A 339 12.01 5.25 -18.53
C TRP A 339 12.19 6.23 -17.36
N THR A 340 11.67 5.85 -16.22
CA THR A 340 11.74 6.64 -14.98
C THR A 340 13.02 6.30 -14.22
N PRO A 341 13.83 7.30 -13.87
CA PRO A 341 15.01 7.09 -13.03
C PRO A 341 14.60 6.88 -11.57
N LEU A 342 15.19 5.89 -10.91
CA LEU A 342 15.09 5.66 -9.48
C LEU A 342 16.48 5.50 -8.88
N ASP A 343 16.71 6.22 -7.78
CA ASP A 343 17.96 6.22 -7.03
C ASP A 343 17.75 5.54 -5.65
N PRO A 344 18.82 5.05 -4.99
CA PRO A 344 18.72 4.52 -3.63
C PRO A 344 18.29 5.62 -2.65
N ILE A 345 17.32 5.31 -1.81
CA ILE A 345 16.89 6.19 -0.71
C ILE A 345 17.56 5.75 0.59
N ALA A 346 17.72 6.68 1.53
CA ALA A 346 18.29 6.43 2.85
C ALA A 346 17.22 6.62 3.93
N LEU A 347 16.89 5.56 4.68
CA LEU A 347 15.88 5.59 5.73
C LEU A 347 16.45 5.16 7.08
N THR A 348 16.01 5.85 8.14
CA THR A 348 16.38 5.49 9.51
C THR A 348 15.43 4.43 10.06
N ILE A 349 15.96 3.23 10.30
CA ILE A 349 15.29 2.12 10.95
C ILE A 349 15.50 2.25 12.47
N LYS A 350 14.39 2.40 13.20
CA LYS A 350 14.37 2.38 14.67
C LYS A 350 13.97 0.98 15.13
N THR A 351 14.79 0.32 15.95
CA THR A 351 14.51 -1.04 16.43
C THR A 351 13.68 -1.03 17.73
N ARG A 352 13.96 -0.10 18.65
CA ARG A 352 13.20 0.08 19.91
C ARG A 352 12.88 1.55 20.14
N LYS A 353 11.73 1.83 20.77
CA LYS A 353 11.27 3.21 21.08
C LYS A 353 12.26 3.97 21.98
N THR A 354 13.04 3.27 22.80
CA THR A 354 13.94 3.82 23.82
C THR A 354 15.43 3.75 23.46
N SER A 355 15.81 3.16 22.32
CA SER A 355 17.23 3.05 21.96
C SER A 355 17.74 4.32 21.29
N SER A 356 18.82 4.89 21.83
CA SER A 356 19.65 5.92 21.18
C SER A 356 20.29 5.44 19.88
N LEU A 357 20.52 4.12 19.77
CA LEU A 357 21.12 3.49 18.61
C LEU A 357 20.10 3.37 17.45
N LYS A 358 20.51 3.79 16.26
CA LYS A 358 19.70 3.85 15.03
C LYS A 358 20.49 3.30 13.85
N VAL A 359 19.82 2.72 12.86
CA VAL A 359 20.44 2.29 11.61
C VAL A 359 19.92 3.13 10.46
N ASN A 360 20.80 3.76 9.71
CA ASN A 360 20.45 4.39 8.44
C ASN A 360 20.77 3.41 7.31
N ARG A 361 19.72 2.92 6.63
CA ARG A 361 19.85 1.99 5.50
C ARG A 361 19.67 2.75 4.19
N LYS A 362 20.65 2.65 3.30
CA LYS A 362 20.59 3.14 1.92
C LYS A 362 20.42 1.98 0.93
N GLN A 363 19.30 1.97 0.20
CA GLN A 363 18.98 0.93 -0.80
C GLN A 363 17.88 1.43 -1.76
N PHE A 364 17.75 0.81 -2.94
CA PHE A 364 16.59 1.02 -3.80
C PHE A 364 15.30 0.54 -3.12
N PRO A 365 14.21 1.31 -3.17
CA PRO A 365 12.91 0.89 -2.65
C PRO A 365 12.20 -0.03 -3.65
N LEU A 366 12.82 -1.17 -3.98
CA LEU A 366 12.34 -2.10 -5.01
C LEU A 366 12.36 -3.55 -4.55
N THR A 367 11.46 -4.35 -5.11
CA THR A 367 11.46 -5.81 -4.98
C THR A 367 10.99 -6.46 -6.28
N LEU A 368 11.34 -7.73 -6.52
CA LEU A 368 10.85 -8.47 -7.68
C LEU A 368 9.32 -8.63 -7.61
N ALA A 369 8.66 -8.53 -8.77
CA ALA A 369 7.21 -8.43 -8.84
C ALA A 369 6.56 -9.33 -9.91
N HIS A 370 7.29 -10.30 -10.49
CA HIS A 370 6.65 -11.33 -11.32
C HIS A 370 5.63 -12.14 -10.52
N ALA A 371 5.88 -12.30 -9.22
CA ALA A 371 4.93 -12.81 -8.25
C ALA A 371 4.83 -11.88 -7.03
N LEU A 372 3.62 -11.81 -6.47
CA LEU A 372 3.30 -11.15 -5.21
C LEU A 372 2.44 -12.08 -4.33
N THR A 373 2.43 -11.83 -3.03
CA THR A 373 1.43 -12.48 -2.18
C THR A 373 0.09 -11.78 -2.33
N VAL A 374 -1.02 -12.52 -2.20
CA VAL A 374 -2.38 -11.94 -2.17
C VAL A 374 -2.50 -10.82 -1.13
N HIS A 375 -1.80 -10.96 0.00
CA HIS A 375 -1.75 -9.94 1.04
C HIS A 375 -1.10 -8.63 0.55
N LYS A 376 -0.05 -8.72 -0.27
CA LYS A 376 0.64 -7.55 -0.82
C LYS A 376 -0.09 -6.92 -2.00
N SER A 377 -0.93 -7.67 -2.72
CA SER A 377 -1.75 -7.13 -3.80
C SER A 377 -3.03 -6.44 -3.29
N GLN A 378 -3.38 -6.60 -2.01
CA GLN A 378 -4.54 -5.95 -1.42
C GLN A 378 -4.43 -4.43 -1.56
N GLY A 379 -5.48 -3.80 -2.12
CA GLY A 379 -5.50 -2.36 -2.37
C GLY A 379 -4.99 -1.95 -3.76
N GLN A 380 -4.23 -2.81 -4.44
CA GLN A 380 -3.72 -2.52 -5.78
C GLN A 380 -4.79 -2.73 -6.87
N SER A 381 -4.65 -2.01 -7.97
CA SER A 381 -5.46 -2.16 -9.18
C SER A 381 -4.58 -2.77 -10.29
N LEU A 382 -4.59 -4.09 -10.40
CA LEU A 382 -3.77 -4.83 -11.36
C LEU A 382 -4.59 -5.15 -12.61
N LYS A 383 -4.12 -4.71 -13.79
CA LYS A 383 -4.82 -4.91 -15.07
C LYS A 383 -4.96 -6.39 -15.44
N GLN A 384 -3.95 -7.19 -15.11
CA GLN A 384 -3.90 -8.62 -15.39
C GLN A 384 -3.20 -9.35 -14.26
N VAL A 385 -3.86 -10.39 -13.74
CA VAL A 385 -3.32 -11.23 -12.68
C VAL A 385 -3.55 -12.70 -13.00
N VAL A 386 -2.64 -13.55 -12.52
CA VAL A 386 -2.86 -15.00 -12.44
C VAL A 386 -2.85 -15.40 -10.99
N VAL A 387 -3.96 -15.96 -10.51
CA VAL A 387 -4.07 -16.43 -9.13
C VAL A 387 -3.73 -17.91 -9.07
N HIS A 388 -2.70 -18.27 -8.29
CA HIS A 388 -2.32 -19.66 -8.07
C HIS A 388 -3.06 -20.22 -6.86
N LEU A 389 -4.00 -21.13 -7.09
CA LEU A 389 -4.85 -21.71 -6.04
C LEU A 389 -4.11 -22.69 -5.12
N GLY A 390 -2.87 -23.09 -5.46
CA GLY A 390 -1.96 -23.88 -4.63
C GLY A 390 -2.42 -25.31 -4.31
N LYS A 391 -1.56 -26.08 -3.61
CA LYS A 391 -1.91 -27.42 -3.07
C LYS A 391 -2.79 -27.34 -1.81
N ARG A 392 -2.63 -26.28 -1.00
CA ARG A 392 -3.55 -25.94 0.09
C ARG A 392 -4.53 -24.89 -0.40
N ARG A 393 -5.82 -25.15 -0.22
CA ARG A 393 -6.91 -24.26 -0.67
C ARG A 393 -6.73 -22.86 -0.04
N MET A 394 -6.75 -21.83 -0.89
CA MET A 394 -6.90 -20.44 -0.43
C MET A 394 -8.19 -20.29 0.37
N SER A 395 -8.18 -19.42 1.38
CA SER A 395 -9.42 -19.03 2.06
C SER A 395 -10.32 -18.25 1.09
N ARG A 396 -11.61 -18.18 1.42
CA ARG A 396 -12.58 -17.37 0.66
C ARG A 396 -12.13 -15.91 0.56
N GLU A 397 -11.66 -15.34 1.67
CA GLU A 397 -11.18 -13.96 1.77
C GLU A 397 -9.93 -13.75 0.91
N GLN A 398 -9.00 -14.72 0.92
CA GLN A 398 -7.82 -14.68 0.04
C GLN A 398 -8.23 -14.71 -1.43
N LEU A 399 -9.15 -15.60 -1.82
CA LEU A 399 -9.60 -15.69 -3.20
C LEU A 399 -10.35 -14.42 -3.64
N TYR A 400 -11.18 -13.87 -2.76
CA TYR A 400 -11.86 -12.60 -3.01
C TYR A 400 -10.86 -11.46 -3.24
N VAL A 401 -9.86 -11.30 -2.36
CA VAL A 401 -8.82 -10.28 -2.52
C VAL A 401 -7.97 -10.51 -3.76
N ALA A 402 -7.68 -11.75 -4.13
CA ALA A 402 -6.88 -12.06 -5.31
C ALA A 402 -7.62 -11.79 -6.64
N CYS A 403 -8.95 -11.91 -6.65
CA CYS A 403 -9.77 -11.73 -7.85
C CYS A 403 -10.39 -10.32 -7.99
N LYS A 404 -10.44 -9.54 -6.91
CA LYS A 404 -10.92 -8.15 -6.88
C LYS A 404 -9.83 -7.16 -7.27
#